data_AF-A0A914NUJ5-F1
#
_entry.id   AF-A0A914NUJ5-F1
#
_cell.length_a   1.000
_cell.length_b   1.000
_cell.length_c   1.000
_cell.angle_alpha   90.00
_cell.angle_beta   90.00
_cell.angle_gamma   90.00
#
_symmetry.space_group_name_H-M   'P 1'
#
loop_
_entity.id
_entity.type
_entity.pdbx_description
1 polymer ?
#
loop_
_entity_poly.entity_id
_entity_poly.type
_entity_poly.pdbx_seq_one_letter_code
_entity_poly.pdbx_strand_id
1 'polypeptide(L)'
;MEPLDLFTIWLTFFSICFTFLPLFVVMDWHKRGTAEGFSSLSYVLPLLMMCCWFKHGIITQDKTNMFLNGVNLFFFSFYIAAFWFYQPKRKYLYGQLSAVGLMVAAIFQYVNKTPEEKQADLMGGIAAFTQIASMAGGVYDLRRAIQLKTTEYIPAQIQFGFFALTLQWTIFGFIVGNPYMMVS
;
A
#
# COMPACT_ATOMS: atom_id res chain seq x y z
N MET A 1 27.79 -6.42 13.69
CA MET A 1 26.63 -5.83 13.00
C MET A 1 26.16 -4.70 13.88
N GLU A 2 26.08 -3.48 13.36
CA GLU A 2 25.74 -2.31 14.16
C GLU A 2 24.25 -2.39 14.59
N PRO A 3 23.87 -1.80 15.75
CA PRO A 3 22.47 -1.77 16.19
C PRO A 3 21.50 -1.20 15.14
N LEU A 4 21.98 -0.26 14.32
CA LEU A 4 21.20 0.35 13.23
C LEU A 4 20.95 -0.62 12.07
N ASP A 5 21.93 -1.46 11.73
CA ASP A 5 21.78 -2.50 10.70
C ASP A 5 20.78 -3.57 11.15
N LEU A 6 20.87 -3.98 12.42
CA LEU A 6 19.92 -4.89 13.06
C LEU A 6 18.49 -4.33 13.00
N PHE A 7 18.32 -3.04 13.32
CA PHE A 7 17.00 -2.40 13.31
C PHE A 7 16.46 -2.23 11.88
N THR A 8 17.32 -1.99 10.89
CA THR A 8 16.93 -1.92 9.47
C THR A 8 16.47 -3.29 8.95
N ILE A 9 17.18 -4.37 9.29
CA ILE A 9 16.78 -5.74 8.97
C ILE A 9 15.44 -6.08 9.63
N TRP A 10 15.27 -5.71 10.90
CA TRP A 10 14.02 -5.88 11.63
C TRP A 10 12.86 -5.14 10.96
N LEU A 11 13.03 -3.86 10.64
CA LEU A 11 12.00 -3.05 9.94
C LEU A 11 11.60 -3.65 8.61
N THR A 12 12.57 -4.17 7.86
CA THR A 12 12.33 -4.85 6.58
C THR A 12 11.49 -6.11 6.78
N PHE A 13 11.88 -6.97 7.72
CA PHE A 13 11.15 -8.18 8.06
C PHE A 13 9.73 -7.88 8.56
N PHE A 14 9.60 -6.90 9.47
CA PHE A 14 8.31 -6.48 10.02
C PHE A 14 7.41 -5.91 8.93
N SER A 15 7.94 -5.11 8.00
CA SER A 15 7.17 -4.59 6.85
C SER A 15 6.67 -5.70 5.92
N ILE A 16 7.45 -6.77 5.72
CA ILE A 16 7.01 -7.94 4.95
C ILE A 16 5.90 -8.70 5.68
N CYS A 17 5.99 -8.85 7.01
CA CYS A 17 4.92 -9.43 7.82
C CYS A 17 3.60 -8.65 7.68
N PHE A 18 3.67 -7.34 7.48
CA PHE A 18 2.49 -6.49 7.28
C PHE A 18 1.76 -6.75 5.98
N THR A 19 2.47 -7.19 4.95
CA THR A 19 1.86 -7.62 3.69
C THR A 19 0.86 -8.75 3.90
N PHE A 20 0.99 -9.53 4.99
CA PHE A 20 0.09 -10.63 5.34
C PHE A 20 -1.11 -10.22 6.21
N LEU A 21 -1.13 -9.01 6.80
CA LEU A 21 -2.25 -8.57 7.66
C LEU A 21 -3.63 -8.62 6.98
N PRO A 22 -3.77 -8.28 5.67
CA PRO A 22 -5.06 -8.40 4.99
C PRO A 22 -5.62 -9.84 4.93
N LEU A 23 -4.80 -10.89 5.16
CA LEU A 23 -5.29 -12.27 5.25
C LEU A 23 -6.32 -12.43 6.36
N PHE A 24 -6.20 -11.72 7.48
CA PHE A 24 -7.20 -11.76 8.54
C PHE A 24 -8.56 -11.26 8.07
N VAL A 25 -8.58 -10.28 7.15
CA VAL A 25 -9.82 -9.78 6.54
C VAL A 25 -10.39 -10.79 5.55
N VAL A 26 -9.54 -11.44 4.76
CA VAL A 26 -9.97 -12.52 3.85
C VAL A 26 -10.57 -13.69 4.63
N MET A 27 -9.98 -14.06 5.77
CA MET A 27 -10.53 -15.07 6.66
C MET A 27 -11.89 -14.64 7.24
N ASP A 28 -12.07 -13.36 7.55
CA ASP A 28 -13.35 -12.82 7.99
C ASP A 28 -14.41 -12.91 6.89
N TRP A 29 -14.07 -12.53 5.65
CA TRP A 29 -14.97 -12.70 4.50
C TRP A 29 -15.36 -14.16 4.28
N HIS A 30 -14.41 -15.08 4.46
CA HIS A 30 -14.69 -16.51 4.36
C HIS A 30 -15.69 -16.97 5.42
N LYS A 31 -15.50 -16.56 6.69
CA LYS A 31 -16.42 -16.87 7.79
C LYS A 31 -17.81 -16.28 7.59
N ARG A 32 -17.88 -15.04 7.08
CA ARG A 32 -19.13 -14.31 6.82
C ARG A 32 -19.82 -14.78 5.52
N GLY A 33 -19.08 -15.43 4.62
CA GLY A 33 -19.51 -15.75 3.26
C GLY A 33 -19.63 -14.54 2.33
N THR A 34 -19.23 -13.34 2.78
CA THR A 34 -19.38 -12.09 2.02
C THR A 34 -18.37 -11.01 2.46
N ALA A 35 -17.93 -10.21 1.49
CA ALA A 35 -17.17 -8.98 1.69
C ALA A 35 -18.07 -7.72 1.66
N GLU A 36 -19.40 -7.89 1.71
CA GLU A 36 -20.32 -6.77 1.85
C GLU A 36 -19.99 -5.98 3.12
N GLY A 37 -20.01 -4.65 3.00
CA GLY A 37 -19.63 -3.75 4.08
C GLY A 37 -18.14 -3.36 4.09
N PHE A 38 -17.27 -4.02 3.32
CA PHE A 38 -15.87 -3.62 3.13
C PHE A 38 -15.69 -2.69 1.92
N SER A 39 -14.60 -1.93 1.90
CA SER A 39 -14.26 -1.02 0.78
C SER A 39 -13.15 -1.63 -0.07
N SER A 40 -13.27 -1.55 -1.40
CA SER A 40 -12.17 -1.93 -2.31
C SER A 40 -11.03 -0.91 -2.34
N LEU A 41 -11.25 0.33 -1.86
CA LEU A 41 -10.23 1.39 -1.90
C LEU A 41 -8.95 1.02 -1.13
N SER A 42 -9.12 0.33 0.00
CA SER A 42 -8.03 -0.09 0.90
C SER A 42 -7.11 -1.15 0.27
N TYR A 43 -7.51 -1.70 -0.89
CA TYR A 43 -6.71 -2.63 -1.69
C TYR A 43 -6.27 -2.02 -3.03
N VAL A 44 -7.12 -1.22 -3.67
CA VAL A 44 -6.85 -0.67 -4.99
C VAL A 44 -5.89 0.53 -4.96
N LEU A 45 -5.95 1.40 -3.95
CA LEU A 45 -5.03 2.55 -3.87
C LEU A 45 -3.58 2.14 -3.57
N PRO A 46 -3.31 1.19 -2.64
CA PRO A 46 -1.96 0.67 -2.46
C PRO A 46 -1.38 0.01 -3.73
N LEU A 47 -2.21 -0.56 -4.59
CA LEU A 47 -1.77 -1.12 -5.88
C LEU A 47 -1.13 -0.05 -6.77
N LEU A 48 -1.73 1.14 -6.87
CA LEU A 48 -1.17 2.28 -7.63
C LEU A 48 0.21 2.66 -7.11
N MET A 49 0.31 2.83 -5.79
CA MET A 49 1.55 3.17 -5.09
C MET A 49 2.66 2.13 -5.36
N MET A 50 2.36 0.84 -5.21
CA MET A 50 3.34 -0.22 -5.42
C MET A 50 3.80 -0.30 -6.88
N CYS A 51 2.89 -0.08 -7.85
CA CYS A 51 3.26 0.03 -9.27
C CYS A 51 4.26 1.18 -9.50
N CYS A 52 4.02 2.34 -8.90
CA CYS A 52 4.90 3.50 -9.01
C CYS A 52 6.28 3.24 -8.40
N TRP A 53 6.35 2.70 -7.19
CA TRP A 53 7.62 2.34 -6.56
C TRP A 53 8.37 1.22 -7.29
N PHE A 54 7.66 0.22 -7.81
CA PHE A 54 8.27 -0.84 -8.62
C PHE A 54 8.91 -0.28 -9.90
N LYS A 55 8.21 0.62 -10.62
CA LYS A 55 8.76 1.31 -11.80
C LYS A 55 9.95 2.19 -11.44
N HIS A 56 9.91 2.89 -10.31
CA HIS A 56 11.06 3.63 -9.80
C HIS A 56 12.27 2.71 -9.60
N GLY A 57 12.08 1.57 -8.92
CA GLY A 57 13.14 0.56 -8.74
C GLY A 57 13.73 0.03 -10.04
N ILE A 58 12.91 -0.14 -11.10
CA ILE A 58 13.41 -0.49 -12.44
C ILE A 58 14.31 0.62 -13.00
N ILE A 59 13.88 1.89 -12.92
CA ILE A 59 14.65 3.02 -13.47
C ILE A 59 15.99 3.16 -12.73
N THR A 60 16.00 3.01 -11.41
CA THR A 60 17.20 3.17 -10.58
C THR A 60 18.04 1.89 -10.46
N GLN A 61 17.59 0.78 -11.04
CA GLN A 61 18.18 -0.56 -10.87
C GLN A 61 18.26 -1.00 -9.38
N ASP A 62 17.37 -0.48 -8.54
CA ASP A 62 17.27 -0.84 -7.13
C ASP A 62 16.49 -2.16 -6.96
N LYS A 63 17.25 -3.25 -6.87
CA LYS A 63 16.72 -4.61 -6.71
C LYS A 63 15.91 -4.78 -5.42
N THR A 64 16.23 -4.06 -4.35
CA THR A 64 15.51 -4.15 -3.08
C THR A 64 14.12 -3.55 -3.23
N ASN A 65 14.03 -2.35 -3.81
CA ASN A 65 12.76 -1.69 -4.08
C ASN A 65 11.87 -2.51 -5.02
N MET A 66 12.47 -3.07 -6.09
CA MET A 66 11.79 -3.99 -7.00
C MET A 66 11.27 -5.24 -6.27
N PHE A 67 12.09 -5.87 -5.43
CA PHE A 67 11.68 -7.07 -4.70
C PHE A 67 10.52 -6.80 -3.73
N LEU A 68 10.65 -5.77 -2.89
CA LEU A 68 9.63 -5.41 -1.90
C LEU A 68 8.28 -5.08 -2.57
N ASN A 69 8.29 -4.21 -3.58
CA ASN A 69 7.06 -3.83 -4.27
C ASN A 69 6.51 -4.95 -5.16
N GLY A 70 7.36 -5.79 -5.75
CA GLY A 70 6.93 -6.95 -6.51
C GLY A 70 6.20 -7.99 -5.64
N VAL A 71 6.73 -8.28 -4.45
CA VAL A 71 6.07 -9.15 -3.46
C VAL A 71 4.73 -8.55 -3.02
N ASN A 72 4.70 -7.24 -2.72
CA ASN A 72 3.47 -6.56 -2.33
C ASN A 72 2.41 -6.59 -3.45
N LEU A 73 2.79 -6.34 -4.71
CA LEU A 73 1.89 -6.43 -5.86
C LEU A 73 1.29 -7.83 -6.00
N PHE A 74 2.09 -8.87 -5.80
CA PHE A 74 1.62 -10.25 -5.84
C PHE A 74 0.54 -10.53 -4.78
N PHE A 75 0.80 -10.20 -3.52
CA PHE A 75 -0.16 -10.41 -2.43
C PHE A 75 -1.39 -9.52 -2.55
N PHE A 76 -1.25 -8.25 -2.93
CA PHE A 76 -2.41 -7.36 -3.13
C PHE A 76 -3.26 -7.77 -4.32
N SER A 77 -2.67 -8.34 -5.37
CA SER A 77 -3.44 -8.97 -6.46
C SER A 77 -4.28 -10.14 -5.94
N PHE A 78 -3.72 -10.97 -5.06
CA PHE A 78 -4.46 -12.03 -4.38
C PHE A 78 -5.61 -11.46 -3.51
N TYR A 79 -5.37 -10.41 -2.72
CA TYR A 79 -6.41 -9.78 -1.90
C TYR A 79 -7.53 -9.16 -2.72
N ILE A 80 -7.21 -8.52 -3.84
CA ILE A 80 -8.19 -7.99 -4.78
C ILE A 80 -9.02 -9.13 -5.40
N ALA A 81 -8.38 -10.24 -5.77
CA ALA A 81 -9.09 -11.41 -6.29
C ALA A 81 -10.01 -12.04 -5.24
N ALA A 82 -9.56 -12.16 -3.99
CA ALA A 82 -10.39 -12.62 -2.87
C ALA A 82 -11.57 -11.66 -2.61
N PHE A 83 -11.32 -10.35 -2.58
CA PHE A 83 -12.38 -9.35 -2.44
C PHE A 83 -13.38 -9.46 -3.59
N TRP A 84 -12.91 -9.58 -4.84
CA TRP A 84 -13.77 -9.79 -6.00
C TRP A 84 -14.65 -11.03 -5.84
N PHE A 85 -14.09 -12.15 -5.38
CA PHE A 85 -14.82 -13.39 -5.16
C PHE A 85 -15.96 -13.22 -4.14
N TYR A 86 -15.65 -12.65 -2.97
CA TYR A 86 -16.61 -12.49 -1.86
C TYR A 86 -17.53 -11.26 -1.97
N GLN A 87 -17.24 -10.29 -2.85
CA GLN A 87 -18.03 -9.06 -2.98
C GLN A 87 -19.25 -9.27 -3.90
N PRO A 88 -20.49 -9.09 -3.40
CA PRO A 88 -21.69 -9.21 -4.24
C PRO A 88 -21.80 -8.11 -5.31
N LYS A 89 -21.37 -6.88 -4.99
CA LYS A 89 -21.47 -5.71 -5.89
C LYS A 89 -20.09 -5.21 -6.33
N ARG A 90 -19.69 -5.60 -7.54
CA ARG A 90 -18.31 -5.40 -8.05
C ARG A 90 -18.11 -4.14 -8.90
N LYS A 91 -19.17 -3.36 -9.16
CA LYS A 91 -19.11 -2.17 -10.03
C LYS A 91 -18.04 -1.15 -9.60
N TYR A 92 -17.90 -0.92 -8.30
CA TYR A 92 -16.92 0.02 -7.75
C TYR A 92 -15.50 -0.52 -7.91
N LEU A 93 -15.30 -1.81 -7.66
CA LEU A 93 -14.01 -2.45 -7.86
C LEU A 93 -13.56 -2.34 -9.32
N TYR A 94 -14.44 -2.67 -10.27
CA TYR A 94 -14.11 -2.55 -11.70
C TYR A 94 -13.79 -1.11 -12.10
N GLY A 95 -14.61 -0.14 -11.68
CA GLY A 95 -14.35 1.27 -11.95
C GLY A 95 -13.01 1.75 -11.38
N GLN A 96 -12.68 1.35 -10.15
CA GLN A 96 -11.43 1.70 -9.49
C GLN A 96 -10.23 1.03 -10.13
N LEU A 97 -10.30 -0.26 -10.48
CA LEU A 97 -9.21 -0.97 -11.18
C LEU A 97 -8.96 -0.38 -12.57
N SER A 98 -10.02 -0.06 -13.32
CA SER A 98 -9.89 0.62 -14.61
C SER A 98 -9.24 2.00 -14.45
N ALA A 99 -9.67 2.79 -13.46
CA ALA A 99 -9.07 4.09 -13.17
C ALA A 99 -7.58 3.97 -12.79
N VAL A 100 -7.22 3.02 -11.91
CA VAL A 100 -5.83 2.77 -11.54
C VAL A 100 -5.00 2.30 -12.73
N GLY A 101 -5.52 1.37 -13.55
CA GLY A 101 -4.84 0.91 -14.75
C GLY A 101 -4.54 2.04 -15.74
N LEU A 102 -5.53 2.92 -15.97
CA LEU A 102 -5.35 4.11 -16.82
C LEU A 102 -4.35 5.09 -16.22
N MET A 103 -4.39 5.34 -14.91
CA MET A 103 -3.43 6.21 -14.23
C MET A 103 -2.01 5.66 -14.31
N VAL A 104 -1.80 4.37 -14.03
CA VAL A 104 -0.48 3.72 -14.15
C VAL A 104 0.05 3.84 -15.58
N ALA A 105 -0.79 3.54 -16.58
CA ALA A 105 -0.40 3.66 -17.98
C ALA A 105 -0.02 5.10 -18.35
N ALA A 106 -0.82 6.09 -17.95
CA ALA A 106 -0.55 7.50 -18.21
C ALA A 106 0.73 7.99 -17.53
N ILE A 107 0.94 7.64 -16.26
CA ILE A 107 2.14 7.97 -15.49
C ILE A 107 3.38 7.36 -16.17
N PHE A 108 3.34 6.07 -16.50
CA PHE A 108 4.49 5.40 -17.10
C PHE A 108 4.82 5.96 -18.48
N GLN A 109 3.81 6.26 -19.29
CA GLN A 109 4.01 6.92 -20.58
C GLN A 109 4.62 8.32 -20.43
N TYR A 110 4.16 9.10 -19.45
CA TYR A 110 4.70 10.43 -19.18
C TYR A 110 6.17 10.37 -18.74
N VAL A 111 6.49 9.49 -17.79
CA VAL A 111 7.87 9.30 -17.30
C VAL A 111 8.79 8.81 -18.42
N ASN A 112 8.37 7.81 -19.22
CA ASN A 112 9.20 7.29 -20.32
C ASN A 112 9.48 8.34 -21.42
N LYS A 113 8.66 9.40 -21.53
CA LYS A 113 8.89 10.53 -22.46
C LYS A 113 9.78 11.62 -21.88
N THR A 114 10.04 11.61 -20.57
CA THR A 114 10.92 12.56 -19.89
C THR A 114 12.37 12.17 -20.15
N PRO A 115 13.31 13.13 -20.27
CA PRO A 115 14.74 12.84 -20.39
C PRO A 115 15.23 11.87 -19.32
N GLU A 116 16.06 10.91 -19.72
CA GLU A 116 16.50 9.77 -18.89
C GLU A 116 17.08 10.21 -17.54
N GLU A 117 17.87 11.30 -17.55
CA GLU A 117 18.51 11.86 -16.37
C GLU A 117 17.53 12.41 -15.33
N LYS A 118 16.26 12.66 -15.70
CA LYS A 118 15.21 13.15 -14.80
C LYS A 118 14.16 12.09 -14.43
N GLN A 119 14.20 10.92 -15.07
CA GLN A 119 13.16 9.90 -14.89
C GLN A 119 13.13 9.36 -13.46
N ALA A 120 14.30 9.16 -12.84
CA ALA A 120 14.41 8.66 -11.47
C ALA A 120 13.75 9.63 -10.48
N ASP A 121 14.16 10.90 -10.47
CA ASP A 121 13.63 11.92 -9.57
C ASP A 121 12.12 12.14 -9.76
N LEU A 122 11.67 12.21 -11.02
CA LEU A 122 10.25 12.37 -11.34
C LEU A 122 9.42 11.17 -10.83
N MET A 123 9.87 9.94 -11.12
CA MET A 123 9.15 8.74 -10.70
C MET A 123 9.18 8.58 -9.17
N GLY A 124 10.28 8.95 -8.51
CA GLY A 124 10.39 8.96 -7.06
C GLY A 124 9.39 9.93 -6.41
N GLY A 125 9.29 11.16 -6.94
CA GLY A 125 8.31 12.15 -6.48
C GLY A 125 6.86 11.69 -6.67
N ILE A 126 6.54 11.09 -7.82
CA ILE A 126 5.21 10.51 -8.08
C ILE A 126 4.93 9.35 -7.13
N ALA A 127 5.90 8.44 -6.92
CA ALA A 127 5.74 7.31 -6.02
C ALA A 127 5.46 7.77 -4.57
N ALA A 128 6.22 8.74 -4.07
CA ALA A 128 6.00 9.36 -2.76
C ALA A 128 4.61 10.03 -2.65
N PHE A 129 4.17 10.75 -3.69
CA PHE A 129 2.83 11.32 -3.72
C PHE A 129 1.74 10.23 -3.65
N THR A 130 1.88 9.17 -4.45
CA THR A 130 0.92 8.05 -4.44
C THR A 130 0.91 7.27 -3.13
N GLN A 131 2.04 7.21 -2.42
CA GLN A 131 2.13 6.66 -1.06
C GLN A 131 1.22 7.40 -0.10
N ILE A 132 1.29 8.74 -0.08
CA ILE A 132 0.41 9.57 0.76
C ILE A 132 -1.05 9.40 0.33
N ALA A 133 -1.32 9.43 -0.97
CA ALA A 133 -2.67 9.24 -1.50
C ALA A 133 -3.26 7.86 -1.14
N SER A 134 -2.43 6.82 -1.00
CA SER A 134 -2.89 5.49 -0.61
C SER A 134 -3.52 5.44 0.78
N MET A 135 -3.14 6.37 1.67
CA MET A 135 -3.72 6.50 3.01
C MET A 135 -5.19 6.96 2.98
N ALA A 136 -5.67 7.51 1.85
CA ALA A 136 -7.06 7.92 1.70
C ALA A 136 -8.06 6.76 1.88
N GLY A 137 -7.63 5.52 1.62
CA GLY A 137 -8.45 4.32 1.90
C GLY A 137 -8.77 4.19 3.40
N GLY A 138 -7.77 4.38 4.27
CA GLY A 138 -7.95 4.35 5.72
C GLY A 138 -8.83 5.50 6.23
N VAL A 139 -8.66 6.71 5.68
CA VAL A 139 -9.54 7.86 6.01
C VAL A 139 -10.98 7.59 5.58
N TYR A 140 -11.18 6.99 4.41
CA TYR A 140 -12.50 6.60 3.92
C TYR A 140 -13.15 5.56 4.82
N ASP A 141 -12.40 4.53 5.23
CA ASP A 141 -12.88 3.51 6.14
C ASP A 141 -13.28 4.11 7.50
N LEU A 142 -12.47 5.00 8.07
CA LEU A 142 -12.79 5.72 9.32
C LEU A 142 -14.08 6.54 9.19
N ARG A 143 -14.21 7.33 8.12
CA ARG A 143 -15.43 8.08 7.84
C ARG A 143 -16.65 7.15 7.76
N ARG A 144 -16.49 6.00 7.10
CA ARG A 144 -17.55 5.01 6.95
C ARG A 144 -17.94 4.38 8.28
N ALA A 145 -16.98 4.07 9.15
CA ALA A 145 -17.28 3.56 10.50
C ALA A 145 -18.09 4.56 11.34
N ILE A 146 -17.78 5.86 11.23
CA ILE A 146 -18.56 6.92 11.88
C ILE A 146 -19.98 6.97 11.33
N GLN A 147 -20.14 6.92 10.00
CA GLN A 147 -21.45 6.99 9.35
C GLN A 147 -22.33 5.77 9.64
N LEU A 148 -21.74 4.57 9.61
CA LEU A 148 -22.43 3.32 9.89
C LEU A 148 -22.58 3.04 11.40
N LYS A 149 -21.95 3.85 12.26
CA LYS A 149 -21.89 3.67 13.72
C LYS A 149 -21.45 2.26 14.13
N THR A 150 -20.51 1.69 13.38
CA THR A 150 -19.94 0.35 13.62
C THR A 150 -18.48 0.31 13.20
N THR A 151 -17.67 -0.44 13.95
CA THR A 151 -16.25 -0.72 13.64
C THR A 151 -16.05 -2.12 13.08
N GLU A 152 -17.12 -2.87 12.79
CA GLU A 152 -17.05 -4.24 12.24
C GLU A 152 -16.15 -4.34 11.00
N TYR A 153 -16.11 -3.28 10.19
CA TYR A 153 -15.36 -3.21 8.93
C TYR A 153 -13.93 -2.67 9.06
N ILE A 154 -13.50 -2.32 10.28
CA ILE A 154 -12.14 -1.83 10.58
C ILE A 154 -11.53 -2.74 11.66
N PRO A 155 -10.88 -3.84 11.29
CA PRO A 155 -10.32 -4.78 12.27
C PRO A 155 -9.27 -4.10 13.15
N ALA A 156 -9.49 -4.09 14.46
CA ALA A 156 -8.62 -3.41 15.42
C ALA A 156 -7.16 -3.91 15.36
N GLN A 157 -6.98 -5.21 15.12
CA GLN A 157 -5.67 -5.87 15.00
C GLN A 157 -4.82 -5.23 13.88
N ILE A 158 -5.46 -4.92 12.75
CA ILE A 158 -4.80 -4.27 11.61
C ILE A 158 -4.43 -2.83 11.97
N GLN A 159 -5.29 -2.12 12.69
CA GLN A 159 -5.01 -0.74 13.11
C GLN A 159 -3.87 -0.66 14.12
N PHE A 160 -3.83 -1.54 15.13
CA PHE A 160 -2.72 -1.62 16.08
C PHE A 160 -1.41 -2.04 15.39
N GLY A 161 -1.49 -2.93 14.40
CA GLY A 161 -0.38 -3.21 13.51
C GLY A 161 0.12 -1.92 12.86
N PHE A 162 -0.73 -1.25 12.07
CA PHE A 162 -0.32 -0.07 11.30
C PHE A 162 0.27 1.00 12.20
N PHE A 163 -0.33 1.25 13.37
CA PHE A 163 0.22 2.15 14.37
C PHE A 163 1.64 1.76 14.80
N ALA A 164 1.88 0.48 15.11
CA ALA A 164 3.21 0.00 15.50
C ALA A 164 4.24 0.11 14.36
N LEU A 165 3.83 -0.12 13.10
CA LEU A 165 4.70 0.01 11.94
C LEU A 165 5.08 1.48 11.71
N THR A 166 4.10 2.38 11.66
CA THR A 166 4.34 3.82 11.47
C THR A 166 5.21 4.36 12.59
N LEU A 167 4.93 4.01 13.86
CA LEU A 167 5.75 4.44 14.99
C LEU A 167 7.22 4.01 14.86
N GLN A 168 7.48 2.78 14.40
CA GLN A 168 8.86 2.30 14.19
C GLN A 168 9.57 3.07 13.07
N TRP A 169 8.89 3.36 11.96
CA TRP A 169 9.44 4.20 10.88
C TRP A 169 9.70 5.64 11.32
N THR A 170 8.81 6.21 12.13
CA THR A 170 9.00 7.54 12.72
C THR A 170 10.24 7.57 13.62
N ILE A 171 10.39 6.58 14.51
CA ILE A 171 11.57 6.46 15.40
C ILE A 171 12.84 6.27 14.57
N PHE A 172 12.80 5.42 13.54
CA PHE A 172 13.95 5.22 12.66
C PHE A 172 14.34 6.51 11.94
N GLY A 173 13.37 7.21 11.34
CA GLY A 173 13.58 8.51 10.69
C GLY A 173 14.20 9.54 11.63
N PHE A 174 13.76 9.58 12.90
CA PHE A 174 14.37 10.41 13.94
C PHE A 174 15.83 10.03 14.22
N ILE A 175 16.13 8.72 14.38
CA ILE A 175 17.48 8.22 14.67
C ILE A 175 18.46 8.54 13.54
N VAL A 176 18.06 8.35 12.28
CA VAL A 176 18.93 8.58 11.12
C VAL A 176 18.95 10.04 10.64
N GLY A 177 18.18 10.92 11.30
CA GLY A 177 18.08 12.34 10.92
C GLY A 177 17.39 12.57 9.56
N ASN A 178 16.48 11.67 9.14
CA ASN A 178 15.73 11.80 7.90
C ASN A 178 14.30 12.31 8.17
N PRO A 179 14.03 13.62 7.96
CA PRO A 179 12.74 14.22 8.26
C PRO A 179 11.60 13.69 7.36
N TYR A 180 11.89 13.23 6.15
CA TYR A 180 10.87 12.68 5.25
C TYR A 180 10.31 11.37 5.79
N MET A 181 11.18 10.49 6.28
CA MET A 181 10.78 9.22 6.87
C MET A 181 10.09 9.39 8.22
N MET A 182 10.43 10.45 8.95
CA MET A 182 9.82 10.76 10.24
C MET A 182 8.35 11.20 10.10
N VAL A 183 8.03 11.94 9.02
CA VAL A 183 6.71 12.56 8.80
C VAL A 183 5.77 11.68 7.93
N SER A 184 6.32 10.71 7.21
CA SER A 184 5.56 9.73 6.41
C SER A 184 4.80 8.72 7.27
#